data_AF-A0ABD2QDX2-F1
#
_entry.id   AF-A0ABD2QDX2-F1
#
_cell.length_a   1.000
_cell.length_b   1.000
_cell.length_c   1.000
_cell.angle_alpha   90.00
_cell.angle_beta   90.00
_cell.angle_gamma   90.00
#
_symmetry.space_group_name_H-M   'P 1'
#
loop_
_entity.id
_entity.type
_entity.pdbx_description
1 polymer ?
#
loop_
_entity_poly.entity_id
_entity_poly.type
_entity_poly.pdbx_seq_one_letter_code
_entity_poly.pdbx_strand_id
1 'polypeptide(L)'
;MQDLTNKMANLSQEDVTSLKFAKNEKSDNYVTSEEAIEPLLQPNPNRFVIFPIKYHDIWSFYKKAVASFWTVEEVDLSRDLSHWESLKDGERHFLSYVLAFFAASDGIVLENLVERFSQEIEIPEVRCFYGMQIAIENIHSEMYSLLIDTYIKDSDEKNFLFNAVENLECVKKKADWALKWIGDKDSIFAERLVAFAAIEGIFFSGSFAAIFWIKKRGLMPGLTFSNELISRDEGLHTDFACLLFKHIVKKPSAERIYSIIQEAVTIEQEFLIDALPCSLIGMNCKLMCQYIQFVADRLIVELGFEKIYRSENPFDFMENISLEGKTNFFEKRVGDYQKAGVMSRNRGEATHTFTTDENF
;
A
#
# COMPACT_ATOMS: atom_id res chain seq x y z
N MET A 1 20.44 -45.91 -21.82
CA MET A 1 20.11 -44.63 -22.48
C MET A 1 19.20 -44.87 -23.70
N GLN A 2 18.15 -45.69 -23.54
CA GLN A 2 17.23 -46.06 -24.63
C GLN A 2 15.82 -46.40 -24.12
N ASP A 3 15.51 -45.97 -22.88
CA ASP A 3 14.25 -46.30 -22.18
C ASP A 3 13.51 -45.04 -21.67
N LEU A 4 14.07 -43.85 -21.94
CA LEU A 4 13.45 -42.55 -21.67
C LEU A 4 12.92 -41.88 -22.95
N THR A 5 13.35 -42.33 -24.13
CA THR A 5 12.96 -41.73 -25.42
C THR A 5 11.62 -42.24 -25.95
N ASN A 6 11.09 -43.35 -25.43
CA ASN A 6 9.82 -43.93 -25.88
C ASN A 6 8.60 -43.56 -25.01
N LYS A 7 8.76 -42.77 -23.94
CA LYS A 7 7.63 -42.29 -23.13
C LYS A 7 7.04 -40.95 -23.57
N MET A 8 7.61 -40.30 -24.59
CA MET A 8 7.11 -39.01 -25.11
C MET A 8 6.35 -39.11 -26.44
N ALA A 9 6.05 -40.31 -26.95
CA ALA A 9 5.48 -40.47 -28.29
C ALA A 9 4.00 -40.89 -28.37
N ASN A 10 3.27 -41.00 -27.25
CA ASN A 10 1.84 -41.40 -27.27
C ASN A 10 0.99 -40.55 -26.31
N LEU A 11 0.91 -39.24 -26.58
CA LEU A 11 -0.25 -38.47 -26.15
C LEU A 11 -1.22 -38.45 -27.34
N SER A 12 -2.30 -39.21 -27.21
CA SER A 12 -3.35 -39.26 -28.22
C SER A 12 -4.01 -37.88 -28.33
N GLN A 13 -4.59 -37.61 -29.50
CA GLN A 13 -5.30 -36.37 -29.83
C GLN A 13 -6.49 -36.04 -28.88
N GLU A 14 -6.78 -36.90 -27.90
CA GLU A 14 -7.81 -36.70 -26.87
C GLU A 14 -7.29 -35.91 -25.65
N ASP A 15 -5.98 -35.90 -25.37
CA ASP A 15 -5.41 -35.20 -24.21
C ASP A 15 -5.30 -33.68 -24.41
N VAL A 16 -5.43 -33.18 -25.64
CA VAL A 16 -5.44 -31.73 -25.94
C VAL A 16 -6.84 -31.13 -25.81
N THR A 17 -7.88 -31.96 -25.73
CA THR A 17 -9.29 -31.55 -25.59
C THR A 17 -9.83 -31.57 -24.16
N SER A 18 -9.00 -31.96 -23.18
CA SER A 18 -9.36 -31.99 -21.75
C SER A 18 -8.81 -30.81 -20.94
N LEU A 19 -8.11 -29.85 -21.56
CA LEU A 19 -7.94 -28.48 -21.03
C LEU A 19 -9.27 -27.70 -21.12
N LYS A 20 -10.36 -28.30 -20.65
CA LYS A 20 -11.43 -27.52 -20.06
C LYS A 20 -10.80 -26.91 -18.84
N PHE A 21 -10.51 -25.61 -18.91
CA PHE A 21 -10.30 -24.79 -17.72
C PHE A 21 -11.27 -25.31 -16.67
N ALA A 22 -10.73 -25.92 -15.62
CA ALA A 22 -11.50 -26.17 -14.43
C ALA A 22 -12.14 -24.81 -14.16
N LYS A 23 -13.46 -24.74 -14.31
CA LYS A 23 -14.20 -23.63 -13.73
C LYS A 23 -13.83 -23.76 -12.26
N ASN A 24 -12.90 -22.94 -11.80
CA ASN A 24 -12.93 -22.50 -10.42
C ASN A 24 -14.40 -22.16 -10.23
N GLU A 25 -15.06 -22.90 -9.35
CA GLU A 25 -16.27 -22.43 -8.74
C GLU A 25 -15.92 -21.01 -8.31
N LYS A 26 -16.39 -20.03 -9.10
CA LYS A 26 -16.23 -18.63 -8.74
C LYS A 26 -16.76 -18.61 -7.33
N SER A 27 -15.97 -18.11 -6.38
CA SER A 27 -16.57 -17.64 -5.14
C SER A 27 -17.79 -16.83 -5.57
N ASP A 28 -18.97 -17.20 -5.09
CA ASP A 28 -20.18 -16.43 -5.30
C ASP A 28 -19.91 -15.07 -4.62
N ASN A 29 -19.17 -14.20 -5.29
CA ASN A 29 -19.06 -12.80 -4.99
C ASN A 29 -20.44 -12.30 -5.36
N TYR A 30 -21.30 -12.19 -4.35
CA TYR A 30 -22.63 -11.60 -4.45
C TYR A 30 -22.45 -10.12 -4.77
N VAL A 31 -22.11 -9.82 -6.02
CA VAL A 31 -22.20 -8.49 -6.59
C VAL A 31 -23.68 -8.13 -6.49
N THR A 32 -23.99 -7.17 -5.63
CA THR A 32 -25.37 -6.71 -5.46
C THR A 32 -25.89 -6.20 -6.81
N SER A 33 -27.21 -6.16 -7.01
CA SER A 33 -27.78 -5.66 -8.27
C SER A 33 -27.37 -4.22 -8.59
N GLU A 34 -26.94 -3.46 -7.58
CA GLU A 34 -26.43 -2.10 -7.71
C GLU A 34 -24.96 -2.06 -8.16
N GLU A 35 -24.11 -2.96 -7.64
CA GLU A 35 -22.71 -3.08 -8.06
C GLU A 35 -22.56 -3.67 -9.47
N ALA A 36 -23.56 -4.42 -9.94
CA ALA A 36 -23.58 -4.97 -11.29
C ALA A 36 -23.67 -3.91 -12.40
N ILE A 37 -23.83 -2.63 -12.05
CA ILE A 37 -23.82 -1.48 -12.97
C ILE A 37 -22.44 -0.81 -13.01
N GLU A 38 -21.57 -1.05 -12.03
CA GLU A 38 -20.30 -0.36 -11.89
C GLU A 38 -19.32 -0.73 -13.01
N PRO A 39 -18.80 0.24 -13.79
CA PRO A 39 -17.84 -0.04 -14.86
C PRO A 39 -16.57 -0.74 -14.39
N LEU A 40 -16.13 -0.46 -13.15
CA LEU A 40 -14.94 -1.08 -12.54
C LEU A 40 -15.12 -2.57 -12.26
N LEU A 41 -16.35 -3.01 -12.01
CA LEU A 41 -16.69 -4.36 -11.56
C LEU A 41 -17.29 -5.23 -12.68
N GLN A 42 -17.41 -4.68 -13.90
CA GLN A 42 -17.89 -5.45 -15.04
C GLN A 42 -16.89 -6.55 -15.42
N PRO A 43 -17.38 -7.77 -15.70
CA PRO A 43 -16.54 -8.81 -16.28
C PRO A 43 -15.92 -8.35 -17.60
N ASN A 44 -14.65 -8.67 -17.79
CA ASN A 44 -13.87 -8.28 -18.95
C ASN A 44 -13.17 -9.49 -19.60
N PRO A 45 -13.95 -10.51 -20.04
CA PRO A 45 -13.42 -11.83 -20.41
C PRO A 45 -12.51 -11.83 -21.65
N ASN A 46 -12.49 -10.74 -22.43
CA ASN A 46 -11.82 -10.70 -23.73
C ASN A 46 -10.59 -9.78 -23.75
N ARG A 47 -10.15 -9.25 -22.61
CA ARG A 47 -9.04 -8.28 -22.55
C ARG A 47 -7.87 -8.78 -21.71
N PHE A 48 -7.12 -9.73 -22.28
CA PHE A 48 -5.87 -10.23 -21.69
C PHE A 48 -4.63 -9.42 -22.13
N VAL A 49 -4.78 -8.58 -23.15
CA VAL A 49 -3.70 -7.70 -23.64
C VAL A 49 -3.84 -6.30 -23.02
N ILE A 50 -2.72 -5.71 -22.62
CA ILE A 50 -2.72 -4.39 -21.98
C ILE A 50 -3.01 -3.25 -22.97
N PHE A 51 -2.63 -3.41 -24.23
CA PHE A 51 -2.88 -2.42 -25.29
C PHE A 51 -4.15 -2.76 -26.09
N PRO A 52 -4.91 -1.74 -26.54
CA PRO A 52 -4.73 -0.31 -26.25
C PRO A 52 -5.14 0.04 -24.80
N ILE A 53 -4.43 1.00 -24.20
CA ILE A 53 -4.77 1.54 -22.86
C ILE A 53 -6.09 2.29 -22.95
N LYS A 54 -7.02 2.01 -22.02
CA LYS A 54 -8.34 2.64 -21.92
C LYS A 54 -8.40 3.65 -20.77
N TYR A 55 -7.84 3.29 -19.62
CA TYR A 55 -7.83 4.14 -18.42
C TYR A 55 -6.45 4.77 -18.24
N HIS A 56 -6.23 5.90 -18.92
CA HIS A 56 -4.92 6.56 -18.94
C HIS A 56 -4.51 7.18 -17.59
N ASP A 57 -5.49 7.65 -16.81
CA ASP A 57 -5.32 8.13 -15.45
C ASP A 57 -4.85 7.00 -14.52
N ILE A 58 -5.53 5.86 -14.52
CA ILE A 58 -5.15 4.64 -13.77
C ILE A 58 -3.77 4.15 -14.22
N TRP A 59 -3.51 4.09 -15.53
CA TRP A 59 -2.21 3.69 -16.05
C TRP A 59 -1.08 4.63 -15.64
N SER A 60 -1.37 5.93 -15.52
CA SER A 60 -0.38 6.92 -15.05
C SER A 60 0.03 6.65 -13.61
N PHE A 61 -0.91 6.23 -12.75
CA PHE A 61 -0.62 5.82 -11.38
C PHE A 61 0.24 4.56 -11.34
N TYR A 62 -0.06 3.57 -12.18
CA TYR A 62 0.79 2.38 -12.30
C TYR A 62 2.23 2.76 -12.70
N LYS A 63 2.39 3.66 -13.68
CA LYS A 63 3.73 4.12 -14.08
C LYS A 63 4.45 4.92 -13.00
N LYS A 64 3.73 5.67 -12.16
CA LYS A 64 4.31 6.31 -10.96
C LYS A 64 4.80 5.26 -9.97
N ALA A 65 4.01 4.23 -9.68
CA ALA A 65 4.41 3.15 -8.78
C ALA A 65 5.66 2.41 -9.30
N VAL A 66 5.70 2.07 -10.59
CA VAL A 66 6.88 1.45 -11.22
C VAL A 66 8.13 2.33 -11.10
N ALA A 67 8.00 3.65 -11.30
CA ALA A 67 9.14 4.57 -11.17
C ALA A 67 9.66 4.70 -9.73
N SER A 68 8.82 4.38 -8.75
CA SER A 68 9.13 4.45 -7.33
C SER A 68 9.74 3.17 -6.73
N PHE A 69 9.77 2.07 -7.48
CA PHE A 69 10.23 0.76 -7.01
C PHE A 69 11.59 0.79 -6.31
N TRP A 70 11.73 0.16 -5.14
CA TRP A 70 12.96 0.10 -4.36
C TRP A 70 13.09 -1.28 -3.70
N THR A 71 14.28 -1.64 -3.19
CA THR A 71 14.48 -2.88 -2.42
C THR A 71 15.09 -2.61 -1.04
N VAL A 72 14.96 -3.56 -0.12
CA VAL A 72 15.45 -3.43 1.26
C VAL A 72 16.96 -3.18 1.34
N GLU A 73 17.73 -3.67 0.36
CA GLU A 73 19.18 -3.47 0.28
C GLU A 73 19.59 -2.03 0.00
N GLU A 74 18.67 -1.19 -0.48
CA GLU A 74 18.92 0.26 -0.63
C GLU A 74 18.98 0.98 0.73
N VAL A 75 18.53 0.35 1.82
CA VAL A 75 18.46 0.94 3.17
C VAL A 75 19.69 0.56 4.00
N ASP A 76 20.56 1.53 4.26
CA ASP A 76 21.74 1.34 5.12
C ASP A 76 21.38 1.43 6.61
N LEU A 77 21.44 0.29 7.31
CA LEU A 77 21.21 0.17 8.76
C LEU A 77 22.51 0.19 9.60
N SER A 78 23.68 0.39 8.97
CA SER A 78 24.99 0.24 9.65
C SER A 78 25.17 1.16 10.86
N ARG A 79 24.53 2.33 10.85
CA ARG A 79 24.61 3.32 11.93
C ARG A 79 23.47 3.20 12.94
N ASP A 80 22.36 2.57 12.57
CA ASP A 80 21.13 2.59 13.36
C ASP A 80 21.28 1.86 14.67
N LEU A 81 22.04 0.76 14.73
CA LEU A 81 22.23 0.03 15.98
C LEU A 81 22.90 0.88 17.06
N SER A 82 23.91 1.69 16.68
CA SER A 82 24.55 2.61 17.62
C SER A 82 23.60 3.72 18.09
N HIS A 83 22.72 4.19 17.21
CA HIS A 83 21.69 5.17 17.56
C HIS A 83 20.64 4.54 18.48
N TRP A 84 20.21 3.31 18.20
CA TRP A 84 19.24 2.54 18.99
C TRP A 84 19.70 2.37 20.44
N GLU A 85 20.95 1.97 20.64
CA GLU A 85 21.55 1.82 21.96
C GLU A 85 21.63 3.15 22.73
N SER A 86 21.67 4.29 22.03
CA SER A 86 21.69 5.64 22.63
C SER A 86 20.30 6.22 22.95
N LEU A 87 19.23 5.61 22.45
CA LEU A 87 17.86 6.06 22.72
C LEU A 87 17.49 5.87 24.20
N LYS A 88 16.48 6.60 24.65
CA LYS A 88 15.86 6.36 25.96
C LYS A 88 14.99 5.11 25.91
N ASP A 89 14.78 4.48 27.06
CA ASP A 89 13.96 3.26 27.17
C ASP A 89 12.54 3.48 26.62
N GLY A 90 11.92 4.64 26.91
CA GLY A 90 10.61 4.99 26.36
C GLY A 90 10.60 5.18 24.84
N GLU A 91 11.70 5.65 24.25
CA GLU A 91 11.83 5.81 22.80
C GLU A 91 12.00 4.46 22.12
N ARG A 92 12.83 3.58 22.69
CA ARG A 92 12.96 2.19 22.20
C ARG A 92 11.64 1.45 22.30
N HIS A 93 10.96 1.53 23.45
CA HIS A 93 9.65 0.91 23.66
C HIS A 93 8.63 1.38 22.63
N PHE A 94 8.52 2.69 22.43
CA PHE A 94 7.62 3.28 21.43
C PHE A 94 7.93 2.75 20.02
N LEU A 95 9.19 2.81 19.59
CA LEU A 95 9.58 2.40 18.25
C LEU A 95 9.43 0.88 18.04
N SER A 96 9.79 0.05 19.01
CA SER A 96 9.59 -1.41 18.95
C SER A 96 8.13 -1.76 18.69
N TYR A 97 7.20 -1.10 19.40
CA TYR A 97 5.77 -1.38 19.28
C TYR A 97 5.17 -0.83 17.98
N VAL A 98 5.65 0.32 17.50
CA VAL A 98 5.28 0.84 16.18
C VAL A 98 5.73 -0.12 15.07
N LEU A 99 6.97 -0.63 15.13
CA LEU A 99 7.48 -1.59 14.15
C LEU A 99 6.70 -2.91 14.19
N ALA A 100 6.35 -3.40 15.38
CA ALA A 100 5.54 -4.59 15.56
C ALA A 100 4.13 -4.43 14.96
N PHE A 101 3.52 -3.26 15.15
CA PHE A 101 2.25 -2.92 14.51
C PHE A 101 2.33 -2.94 12.99
N PHE A 102 3.37 -2.31 12.40
CA PHE A 102 3.56 -2.30 10.96
C PHE A 102 3.76 -3.71 10.38
N ALA A 103 4.65 -4.50 10.98
CA ALA A 103 4.95 -5.86 10.51
C ALA A 103 3.69 -6.75 10.46
N ALA A 104 2.78 -6.60 11.42
CA ALA A 104 1.51 -7.31 11.43
C ALA A 104 0.48 -6.75 10.41
N SER A 105 0.43 -5.43 10.25
CA SER A 105 -0.61 -4.76 9.46
C SER A 105 -0.42 -4.95 7.95
N ASP A 106 0.82 -4.93 7.46
CA ASP A 106 1.10 -5.12 6.03
C ASP A 106 0.68 -6.50 5.55
N GLY A 107 0.78 -7.53 6.42
CA GLY A 107 0.25 -8.87 6.12
C GLY A 107 -1.26 -8.87 5.89
N ILE A 108 -2.01 -8.12 6.72
CA ILE A 108 -3.47 -7.98 6.60
C ILE A 108 -3.85 -7.22 5.31
N VAL A 109 -3.11 -6.14 4.98
CA VAL A 109 -3.29 -5.37 3.75
C VAL A 109 -3.06 -6.26 2.52
N LEU A 110 -1.99 -7.06 2.54
CA LEU A 110 -1.63 -7.99 1.47
C LEU A 110 -2.74 -9.02 1.20
N GLU A 111 -3.29 -9.64 2.25
CA GLU A 111 -4.41 -10.59 2.12
C GLU A 111 -5.62 -9.94 1.45
N ASN A 112 -5.99 -8.72 1.84
CA ASN A 112 -7.10 -7.99 1.23
C ASN A 112 -6.90 -7.74 -0.28
N LEU A 113 -5.70 -7.29 -0.66
CA LEU A 113 -5.36 -6.99 -2.05
C LEU A 113 -5.40 -8.24 -2.92
N VAL A 114 -4.84 -9.34 -2.44
CA VAL A 114 -4.72 -10.60 -3.19
C VAL A 114 -6.07 -11.32 -3.27
N GLU A 115 -6.77 -11.46 -2.15
CA GLU A 115 -7.97 -12.29 -2.09
C GLU A 115 -9.23 -11.55 -2.56
N ARG A 116 -9.26 -10.22 -2.46
CA ARG A 116 -10.48 -9.44 -2.76
C ARG A 116 -10.29 -8.47 -3.90
N PHE A 117 -9.62 -7.33 -3.70
CA PHE A 117 -9.67 -6.25 -4.68
C PHE A 117 -9.11 -6.62 -6.06
N SER A 118 -8.02 -7.40 -6.12
CA SER A 118 -7.46 -7.86 -7.40
C SER A 118 -8.35 -8.88 -8.12
N GLN A 119 -9.20 -9.61 -7.39
CA GLN A 119 -10.17 -10.56 -7.94
C GLN A 119 -11.43 -9.85 -8.44
N GLU A 120 -11.88 -8.81 -7.74
CA GLU A 120 -13.12 -8.09 -8.04
C GLU A 120 -13.00 -7.14 -9.24
N ILE A 121 -11.83 -6.53 -9.47
CA ILE A 121 -11.59 -5.66 -10.62
C ILE A 121 -10.86 -6.42 -11.73
N GLU A 122 -11.54 -6.63 -12.85
CA GLU A 122 -10.99 -7.30 -14.05
C GLU A 122 -10.32 -6.33 -15.05
N ILE A 123 -10.22 -5.04 -14.72
CA ILE A 123 -9.56 -4.03 -15.58
C ILE A 123 -8.04 -4.24 -15.54
N PRO A 124 -7.37 -4.49 -16.69
CA PRO A 124 -5.93 -4.75 -16.72
C PRO A 124 -5.07 -3.63 -16.13
N GLU A 125 -5.41 -2.37 -16.38
CA GLU A 125 -4.66 -1.23 -15.84
C GLU A 125 -4.68 -1.18 -14.31
N VAL A 126 -5.82 -1.53 -13.70
CA VAL A 126 -5.96 -1.60 -12.24
C VAL A 126 -5.18 -2.79 -11.69
N ARG A 127 -5.29 -3.96 -12.33
CA ARG A 127 -4.51 -5.15 -11.96
C ARG A 127 -3.00 -4.93 -12.07
N CYS A 128 -2.54 -4.14 -13.02
CA CYS A 128 -1.13 -3.74 -13.10
C CYS A 128 -0.71 -2.88 -11.90
N PHE A 129 -1.55 -1.93 -11.45
CA PHE A 129 -1.28 -1.16 -10.25
C PHE A 129 -1.26 -2.07 -9.01
N TYR A 130 -2.32 -2.87 -8.79
CA TYR A 130 -2.39 -3.77 -7.64
C TYR A 130 -1.26 -4.82 -7.64
N GLY A 131 -0.82 -5.30 -8.80
CA GLY A 131 0.35 -6.18 -8.87
C GLY A 131 1.64 -5.52 -8.38
N MET A 132 1.82 -4.22 -8.66
CA MET A 132 2.95 -3.45 -8.11
C MET A 132 2.78 -3.15 -6.62
N GLN A 133 1.56 -2.82 -6.19
CA GLN A 133 1.25 -2.60 -4.79
C GLN A 133 1.54 -3.86 -3.97
N ILE A 134 1.02 -5.02 -4.38
CA ILE A 134 1.30 -6.31 -3.75
C ILE A 134 2.81 -6.58 -3.68
N ALA A 135 3.56 -6.29 -4.75
CA ALA A 135 5.00 -6.46 -4.75
C ALA A 135 5.71 -5.55 -3.74
N ILE A 136 5.30 -4.27 -3.64
CA ILE A 136 5.92 -3.34 -2.70
C ILE A 136 5.51 -3.60 -1.25
N GLU A 137 4.29 -4.06 -0.99
CA GLU A 137 3.88 -4.49 0.37
C GLU A 137 4.72 -5.65 0.90
N ASN A 138 5.13 -6.58 0.03
CA ASN A 138 6.07 -7.63 0.44
C ASN A 138 7.44 -7.05 0.83
N ILE A 139 7.90 -6.01 0.13
CA ILE A 139 9.14 -5.30 0.44
C ILE A 139 8.99 -4.49 1.74
N HIS A 140 7.83 -3.89 2.01
CA HIS A 140 7.52 -3.23 3.28
C HIS A 140 7.60 -4.23 4.44
N SER A 141 6.92 -5.37 4.31
CA SER A 141 6.92 -6.44 5.30
C SER A 141 8.33 -6.98 5.59
N GLU A 142 9.14 -7.18 4.55
CA GLU A 142 10.56 -7.55 4.69
C GLU A 142 11.35 -6.47 5.42
N MET A 143 11.17 -5.21 5.04
CA MET A 143 11.87 -4.07 5.65
C MET A 143 11.55 -3.95 7.15
N TYR A 144 10.28 -4.04 7.54
CA TYR A 144 9.90 -4.00 8.95
C TYR A 144 10.45 -5.18 9.74
N SER A 145 10.45 -6.38 9.15
CA SER A 145 11.05 -7.56 9.75
C SER A 145 12.56 -7.39 9.96
N LEU A 146 13.26 -6.82 8.97
CA LEU A 146 14.69 -6.53 9.05
C LEU A 146 15.00 -5.46 10.12
N LEU A 147 14.16 -4.43 10.24
CA LEU A 147 14.30 -3.40 11.29
C LEU A 147 14.16 -4.03 12.70
N ILE A 148 13.13 -4.86 12.90
CA ILE A 148 12.93 -5.59 14.16
C ILE A 148 14.12 -6.50 14.44
N ASP A 149 14.56 -7.28 13.45
CA ASP A 149 15.69 -8.21 13.59
C ASP A 149 16.99 -7.49 13.98
N THR A 150 17.22 -6.31 13.38
CA THR A 150 18.40 -5.48 13.63
C THR A 150 18.40 -4.85 15.03
N TYR A 151 17.26 -4.34 15.48
CA TYR A 151 17.18 -3.54 16.72
C TYR A 151 16.95 -4.40 17.96
N ILE A 152 16.26 -5.53 17.82
CA ILE A 152 15.79 -6.34 18.93
C ILE A 152 16.59 -7.63 18.98
N LYS A 153 17.63 -7.63 19.83
CA LYS A 153 18.56 -8.76 19.98
C LYS A 153 17.98 -9.91 20.82
N ASP A 154 17.05 -9.61 21.72
CA ASP A 154 16.41 -10.62 22.57
C ASP A 154 15.36 -11.40 21.77
N SER A 155 15.53 -12.72 21.71
CA SER A 155 14.66 -13.59 20.90
C SER A 155 13.24 -13.68 21.46
N ASP A 156 13.06 -13.58 22.78
CA ASP A 156 11.74 -13.67 23.41
C ASP A 156 10.95 -12.38 23.17
N GLU A 157 11.60 -11.21 23.29
CA GLU A 157 11.02 -9.90 22.94
C GLU A 157 10.67 -9.84 21.45
N LYS A 158 11.57 -10.33 20.58
CA LYS A 158 11.31 -10.42 19.13
C LYS A 158 10.09 -11.28 18.81
N ASN A 159 10.00 -12.47 19.41
CA ASN A 159 8.84 -13.36 19.24
C ASN A 159 7.55 -12.72 19.77
N PHE A 160 7.62 -12.01 20.89
CA PHE A 160 6.49 -11.29 21.44
C PHE A 160 5.96 -10.22 20.46
N LEU A 161 6.87 -9.46 19.84
CA LEU A 161 6.53 -8.39 18.91
C LEU A 161 6.05 -8.90 17.55
N PHE A 162 6.61 -9.99 17.02
CA PHE A 162 6.07 -10.60 15.79
C PHE A 162 4.65 -11.15 15.96
N ASN A 163 4.26 -11.51 17.19
CA ASN A 163 2.89 -11.92 17.52
C ASN A 163 2.08 -10.75 18.14
N ALA A 164 2.35 -9.50 17.72
CA ALA A 164 1.73 -8.31 18.28
C ALA A 164 0.20 -8.30 18.19
N VAL A 165 -0.42 -8.89 17.15
CA VAL A 165 -1.89 -8.95 17.05
C VAL A 165 -2.49 -9.75 18.21
N GLU A 166 -1.81 -10.79 18.67
CA GLU A 166 -2.27 -11.62 19.80
C GLU A 166 -1.89 -10.99 21.14
N ASN A 167 -0.73 -10.34 21.20
CA ASN A 167 -0.12 -9.89 22.44
C ASN A 167 -0.44 -8.44 22.83
N LEU A 168 -0.79 -7.58 21.86
CA LEU A 168 -0.99 -6.15 22.04
C LEU A 168 -2.43 -5.76 21.67
N GLU A 169 -3.24 -5.50 22.69
CA GLU A 169 -4.66 -5.14 22.52
C GLU A 169 -4.86 -3.94 21.57
N CYS A 170 -3.93 -2.98 21.60
CA CYS A 170 -3.99 -1.80 20.75
C CYS A 170 -3.72 -2.08 19.27
N VAL A 171 -2.87 -3.07 18.98
CA VAL A 171 -2.64 -3.57 17.62
C VAL A 171 -3.83 -4.41 17.18
N LYS A 172 -4.32 -5.26 18.08
CA LYS A 172 -5.50 -6.11 17.85
C LYS A 172 -6.73 -5.31 17.43
N LYS A 173 -7.05 -4.21 18.10
CA LYS A 173 -8.22 -3.39 17.75
C LYS A 173 -8.18 -2.86 16.31
N LYS A 174 -7.01 -2.43 15.85
CA LYS A 174 -6.80 -2.00 14.45
C LYS A 174 -6.89 -3.18 13.49
N ALA A 175 -6.24 -4.30 13.82
CA ALA A 175 -6.29 -5.52 13.04
C ALA A 175 -7.73 -6.05 12.89
N ASP A 176 -8.49 -6.11 13.98
CA ASP A 176 -9.90 -6.53 14.01
C ASP A 176 -10.78 -5.61 13.14
N TRP A 177 -10.54 -4.29 13.18
CA TRP A 177 -11.24 -3.34 12.32
C TRP A 177 -10.91 -3.59 10.84
N ALA A 178 -9.64 -3.79 10.49
CA ALA A 178 -9.24 -4.09 9.12
C ALA A 178 -9.83 -5.43 8.63
N LEU A 179 -9.65 -6.50 9.41
CA LEU A 179 -10.17 -7.85 9.12
C LEU A 179 -11.68 -7.86 8.98
N LYS A 180 -12.41 -7.06 9.76
CA LYS A 180 -13.86 -6.87 9.59
C LYS A 180 -14.19 -6.44 8.16
N TRP A 181 -13.53 -5.41 7.62
CA TRP A 181 -13.82 -4.89 6.27
C TRP A 181 -13.35 -5.83 5.16
N ILE A 182 -12.28 -6.60 5.39
CA ILE A 182 -11.81 -7.63 4.46
C ILE A 182 -12.84 -8.76 4.38
N GLY A 183 -13.28 -9.27 5.54
CA GLY A 183 -14.24 -10.36 5.64
C GLY A 183 -15.69 -9.96 5.37
N ASP A 184 -15.99 -8.66 5.26
CA ASP A 184 -17.35 -8.15 5.05
C ASP A 184 -17.87 -8.56 3.67
N LYS A 185 -18.99 -9.27 3.66
CA LYS A 185 -19.70 -9.70 2.43
C LYS A 185 -20.97 -8.89 2.18
N ASP A 186 -21.39 -8.08 3.15
CA ASP A 186 -22.63 -7.31 3.10
C ASP A 186 -22.36 -5.87 2.62
N SER A 187 -21.16 -5.33 2.90
CA SER A 187 -20.75 -4.00 2.43
C SER A 187 -20.37 -3.99 0.95
N ILE A 188 -20.91 -3.00 0.22
CA ILE A 188 -20.56 -2.76 -1.19
C ILE A 188 -19.08 -2.40 -1.36
N PHE A 189 -18.53 -2.67 -2.54
CA PHE A 189 -17.15 -2.38 -2.92
C PHE A 189 -16.72 -0.96 -2.57
N ALA A 190 -17.60 0.02 -2.80
CA ALA A 190 -17.29 1.42 -2.53
C ALA A 190 -17.04 1.71 -1.04
N GLU A 191 -17.76 1.06 -0.13
CA GLU A 191 -17.54 1.21 1.32
C GLU A 191 -16.21 0.57 1.73
N ARG A 192 -15.95 -0.64 1.21
CA ARG A 192 -14.68 -1.34 1.46
C ARG A 192 -13.48 -0.59 0.91
N LEU A 193 -13.62 0.08 -0.24
CA LEU A 193 -12.57 0.92 -0.82
C LEU A 193 -12.27 2.14 0.06
N VAL A 194 -13.30 2.77 0.64
CA VAL A 194 -13.11 3.86 1.61
C VAL A 194 -12.45 3.37 2.89
N ALA A 195 -12.88 2.21 3.41
CA ALA A 195 -12.25 1.60 4.56
C ALA A 195 -10.76 1.27 4.30
N PHE A 196 -10.45 0.73 3.12
CA PHE A 196 -9.07 0.46 2.71
C PHE A 196 -8.23 1.73 2.61
N ALA A 197 -8.76 2.80 2.00
CA ALA A 197 -8.07 4.08 1.98
C ALA A 197 -7.83 4.66 3.39
N ALA A 198 -8.70 4.34 4.36
CA ALA A 198 -8.49 4.72 5.76
C ALA A 198 -7.40 3.87 6.44
N ILE A 199 -7.25 2.59 6.08
CA ILE A 199 -6.14 1.75 6.57
C ILE A 199 -4.81 2.35 6.10
N GLU A 200 -4.62 2.52 4.80
CA GLU A 200 -3.36 3.02 4.24
C GLU A 200 -3.11 4.50 4.62
N GLY A 201 -4.17 5.31 4.63
CA GLY A 201 -4.05 6.76 4.80
C GLY A 201 -4.13 7.28 6.23
N ILE A 202 -4.86 6.60 7.14
CA ILE A 202 -5.10 7.08 8.52
C ILE A 202 -4.39 6.20 9.54
N PHE A 203 -4.52 4.87 9.51
CA PHE A 203 -3.99 3.97 10.55
C PHE A 203 -2.46 3.93 10.65
N PHE A 204 -1.76 4.36 9.61
CA PHE A 204 -0.30 4.50 9.63
C PHE A 204 0.16 5.95 9.85
N SER A 205 -0.74 6.92 9.73
CA SER A 205 -0.38 8.33 9.61
C SER A 205 0.39 8.87 10.82
N GLY A 206 -0.07 8.55 12.04
CA GLY A 206 0.58 9.07 13.23
C GLY A 206 1.88 8.33 13.56
N SER A 207 1.99 7.04 13.23
CA SER A 207 3.25 6.28 13.30
C SER A 207 4.30 6.86 12.35
N PHE A 208 3.94 7.18 11.10
CA PHE A 208 4.84 7.86 10.17
C PHE A 208 5.29 9.22 10.68
N ALA A 209 4.36 10.03 11.21
CA ALA A 209 4.70 11.32 11.80
C ALA A 209 5.63 11.19 13.01
N ALA A 210 5.45 10.16 13.82
CA ALA A 210 6.30 9.87 14.97
C ALA A 210 7.72 9.47 14.55
N ILE A 211 7.90 8.69 13.49
CA ILE A 211 9.24 8.37 12.96
C ILE A 211 9.88 9.61 12.31
N PHE A 212 9.10 10.46 11.63
CA PHE A 212 9.61 11.74 11.13
C PHE A 212 10.04 12.71 12.24
N TRP A 213 9.43 12.62 13.41
CA TRP A 213 9.92 13.33 14.59
C TRP A 213 11.32 12.84 15.03
N ILE A 214 11.59 11.53 14.93
CA ILE A 214 12.93 10.97 15.15
C ILE A 214 13.93 11.49 14.11
N LYS A 215 13.51 11.61 12.84
CA LYS A 215 14.30 12.23 11.76
C LYS A 215 14.66 13.68 12.08
N LYS A 216 13.71 14.49 12.55
CA LYS A 216 13.93 15.91 12.92
C LYS A 216 15.03 16.05 14.00
N ARG A 217 15.24 15.01 14.81
CA ARG A 217 16.27 14.96 15.85
C ARG A 217 17.61 14.38 15.38
N GLY A 218 17.71 13.96 14.11
CA GLY A 218 18.93 13.39 13.52
C GLY A 218 19.25 11.97 14.00
N LEU A 219 18.24 11.19 14.38
CA LEU A 219 18.38 9.85 14.93
C LEU A 219 17.90 8.78 13.93
N MET A 220 18.37 7.54 14.10
CA MET A 220 17.94 6.36 13.32
C MET A 220 17.88 6.59 11.79
N PRO A 221 19.01 6.89 11.12
CA PRO A 221 19.01 7.29 9.72
C PRO A 221 18.43 6.23 8.77
N GLY A 222 18.68 4.95 9.02
CA GLY A 222 18.14 3.83 8.26
C GLY A 222 16.63 3.67 8.46
N LEU A 223 16.15 3.69 9.71
CA LEU A 223 14.70 3.66 10.03
C LEU A 223 13.96 4.84 9.39
N THR A 224 14.54 6.04 9.47
CA THR A 224 13.87 7.24 8.96
C THR A 224 13.87 7.28 7.44
N PHE A 225 14.92 6.76 6.79
CA PHE A 225 14.98 6.62 5.34
C PHE A 225 13.99 5.57 4.82
N SER A 226 13.89 4.40 5.43
CA SER A 226 12.88 3.41 5.03
C SER A 226 11.46 3.95 5.24
N ASN A 227 11.21 4.67 6.35
CA ASN A 227 9.94 5.33 6.59
C ASN A 227 9.58 6.38 5.52
N GLU A 228 10.56 7.08 4.93
CA GLU A 228 10.31 7.98 3.79
C GLU A 228 9.82 7.23 2.55
N LEU A 229 10.42 6.07 2.26
CA LEU A 229 10.05 5.25 1.11
C LEU A 229 8.65 4.65 1.30
N ILE A 230 8.40 4.04 2.47
CA ILE A 230 7.13 3.38 2.77
C ILE A 230 5.99 4.40 2.85
N SER A 231 6.15 5.50 3.59
CA SER A 231 5.08 6.52 3.70
C SER A 231 4.75 7.20 2.37
N ARG A 232 5.70 7.27 1.43
CA ARG A 232 5.43 7.72 0.05
C ARG A 232 4.56 6.70 -0.69
N ASP A 233 4.88 5.42 -0.56
CA ASP A 233 4.17 4.34 -1.25
C ASP A 233 2.74 4.24 -0.71
N GLU A 234 2.54 4.26 0.61
CA GLU A 234 1.20 4.31 1.23
C GLU A 234 0.39 5.53 0.80
N GLY A 235 1.05 6.69 0.62
CA GLY A 235 0.41 7.87 0.05
C GLY A 235 -0.09 7.64 -1.38
N LEU A 236 0.72 6.98 -2.21
CA LEU A 236 0.34 6.64 -3.59
C LEU A 236 -0.80 5.60 -3.63
N HIS A 237 -0.79 4.62 -2.73
CA HIS A 237 -1.83 3.61 -2.61
C HIS A 237 -3.17 4.23 -2.17
N THR A 238 -3.14 5.11 -1.17
CA THR A 238 -4.30 5.88 -0.72
C THR A 238 -4.87 6.76 -1.84
N ASP A 239 -4.00 7.48 -2.58
CA ASP A 239 -4.41 8.30 -3.72
C ASP A 239 -5.04 7.44 -4.84
N PHE A 240 -4.53 6.22 -5.03
CA PHE A 240 -5.08 5.27 -6.00
C PHE A 240 -6.47 4.77 -5.59
N ALA A 241 -6.68 4.45 -4.31
CA ALA A 241 -8.00 4.12 -3.80
C ALA A 241 -8.99 5.28 -4.02
N CYS A 242 -8.56 6.53 -3.79
CA CYS A 242 -9.37 7.71 -4.10
C CYS A 242 -9.65 7.87 -5.60
N LEU A 243 -8.68 7.56 -6.47
CA LEU A 243 -8.88 7.54 -7.93
C LEU A 243 -9.94 6.51 -8.33
N LEU A 244 -9.85 5.28 -7.84
CA LEU A 244 -10.86 4.26 -8.11
C LEU A 244 -12.24 4.69 -7.59
N PHE A 245 -12.30 5.30 -6.40
CA PHE A 245 -13.55 5.82 -5.85
C PHE A 245 -14.17 6.92 -6.72
N LYS A 246 -13.36 7.74 -7.41
CA LYS A 246 -13.85 8.73 -8.40
C LYS A 246 -14.52 8.06 -9.61
N HIS A 247 -14.12 6.84 -9.97
CA HIS A 247 -14.72 6.03 -11.04
C HIS A 247 -15.98 5.26 -10.61
N ILE A 248 -16.30 5.21 -9.31
CA ILE A 248 -17.54 4.61 -8.81
C ILE A 248 -18.74 5.52 -9.14
N VAL A 249 -19.77 4.93 -9.73
CA VAL A 249 -21.00 5.62 -10.14
C VAL A 249 -21.98 5.75 -8.97
N LYS A 250 -22.24 4.64 -8.25
CA LYS A 250 -23.13 4.55 -7.10
C LYS A 250 -22.32 4.63 -5.81
N LYS A 251 -22.06 5.87 -5.39
CA LYS A 251 -21.34 6.15 -4.15
C LYS A 251 -22.24 5.89 -2.93
N PRO A 252 -21.67 5.41 -1.80
CA PRO A 252 -22.36 5.36 -0.51
C PRO A 252 -22.81 6.76 -0.08
N SER A 253 -23.71 6.83 0.90
CA SER A 253 -24.12 8.12 1.46
C SER A 253 -22.94 8.82 2.14
N ALA A 254 -22.99 10.16 2.17
CA ALA A 254 -21.94 10.95 2.83
C ALA A 254 -21.83 10.57 4.32
N GLU A 255 -22.96 10.32 4.99
CA GLU A 255 -23.01 9.90 6.39
C GLU A 255 -22.26 8.58 6.61
N ARG A 256 -22.43 7.62 5.68
CA ARG A 256 -21.75 6.33 5.76
C ARG A 256 -20.24 6.48 5.60
N ILE A 257 -19.79 7.28 4.63
CA ILE A 257 -18.37 7.56 4.42
C ILE A 257 -17.78 8.26 5.63
N TYR A 258 -18.49 9.25 6.17
CA TYR A 258 -18.06 9.97 7.37
C TYR A 258 -17.93 9.03 8.56
N SER A 259 -18.88 8.09 8.75
CA SER A 259 -18.78 7.11 9.85
C SER A 259 -17.52 6.24 9.75
N ILE A 260 -17.16 5.76 8.55
CA ILE A 260 -15.97 4.91 8.36
C ILE A 260 -14.71 5.68 8.71
N ILE A 261 -14.59 6.91 8.22
CA ILE A 261 -13.44 7.78 8.50
C ILE A 261 -13.35 8.15 9.98
N GLN A 262 -14.47 8.50 10.62
CA GLN A 262 -14.50 8.88 12.03
C GLN A 262 -14.15 7.70 12.95
N GLU A 263 -14.62 6.49 12.63
CA GLU A 263 -14.21 5.27 13.33
C GLU A 263 -12.69 5.08 13.24
N ALA A 264 -12.12 5.19 12.03
CA ALA A 264 -10.69 5.04 11.82
C ALA A 264 -9.86 6.09 12.61
N VAL A 265 -10.28 7.36 12.59
CA VAL A 265 -9.65 8.44 13.36
C VAL A 265 -9.67 8.16 14.85
N THR A 266 -10.81 7.68 15.37
CA THR A 266 -10.96 7.40 16.80
C THR A 266 -10.00 6.30 17.24
N ILE A 267 -9.91 5.22 16.46
CA ILE A 267 -9.01 4.10 16.73
C ILE A 267 -7.54 4.56 16.65
N GLU A 268 -7.18 5.36 15.64
CA GLU A 268 -5.81 5.87 15.48
C GLU A 268 -5.40 6.80 16.62
N GLN A 269 -6.31 7.64 17.09
CA GLN A 269 -6.07 8.51 18.24
C GLN A 269 -5.83 7.69 19.51
N GLU A 270 -6.70 6.72 19.81
CA GLU A 270 -6.54 5.83 20.97
C GLU A 270 -5.19 5.08 20.93
N PHE A 271 -4.76 4.62 19.75
CA PHE A 271 -3.47 3.95 19.58
C PHE A 271 -2.29 4.83 20.02
N LEU A 272 -2.23 6.10 19.61
CA LEU A 272 -1.07 6.98 19.86
C LEU A 272 -1.15 7.86 21.10
N ILE A 273 -2.27 7.82 21.82
CA ILE A 273 -2.50 8.65 23.00
C ILE A 273 -2.59 7.79 24.24
N ASP A 274 -3.31 6.67 24.16
CA ASP A 274 -3.62 5.85 25.33
C ASP A 274 -2.74 4.61 25.35
N ALA A 275 -2.75 3.83 24.26
CA ALA A 275 -2.07 2.54 24.26
C ALA A 275 -0.55 2.62 24.05
N LEU A 276 -0.11 3.48 23.12
CA LEU A 276 1.29 3.74 22.84
C LEU A 276 1.53 5.25 22.80
N PRO A 277 1.57 5.92 23.96
CA PRO A 277 1.56 7.38 24.01
C PRO A 277 2.77 7.99 23.30
N CYS A 278 2.52 8.84 22.30
CA CYS A 278 3.58 9.55 21.58
C CYS A 278 4.40 10.51 22.49
N SER A 279 3.93 10.78 23.71
CA SER A 279 4.71 11.48 24.74
C SER A 279 6.00 10.72 25.12
N LEU A 280 6.07 9.40 24.91
CA LEU A 280 7.27 8.60 25.15
C LEU A 280 8.47 9.05 24.31
N ILE A 281 8.23 9.61 23.11
CA ILE A 281 9.24 10.19 22.23
C ILE A 281 9.30 11.73 22.32
N GLY A 282 8.57 12.32 23.27
CA GLY A 282 8.53 13.77 23.50
C GLY A 282 7.57 14.54 22.59
N MET A 283 6.65 13.88 21.89
CA MET A 283 5.60 14.55 21.11
C MET A 283 4.40 14.92 21.99
N ASN A 284 3.62 15.90 21.54
CA ASN A 284 2.42 16.34 22.23
C ASN A 284 1.19 15.57 21.70
N CYS A 285 0.51 14.83 22.58
CA CYS A 285 -0.66 14.02 22.20
C CYS A 285 -1.80 14.85 21.58
N LYS A 286 -2.02 16.09 22.02
CA LYS A 286 -3.06 16.97 21.44
C LYS A 286 -2.72 17.37 20.00
N LEU A 287 -1.44 17.66 19.74
CA LEU A 287 -1.00 17.94 18.36
C LEU A 287 -1.07 16.67 17.50
N MET A 288 -0.79 15.49 18.07
CA MET A 288 -0.99 14.23 17.34
C MET A 288 -2.46 14.01 16.98
N CYS A 289 -3.40 14.27 17.90
CA CYS A 289 -4.85 14.22 17.61
C CYS A 289 -5.22 15.11 16.42
N GLN A 290 -4.76 16.37 16.48
CA GLN A 290 -5.03 17.38 15.45
C GLN A 290 -4.44 16.95 14.10
N TYR A 291 -3.24 16.37 14.10
CA TYR A 291 -2.60 15.86 12.88
C TYR A 291 -3.41 14.71 12.26
N ILE A 292 -3.86 13.74 13.04
CA ILE A 292 -4.69 12.62 12.55
C ILE A 292 -6.00 13.17 11.93
N GLN A 293 -6.63 14.15 12.58
CA GLN A 293 -7.82 14.83 12.05
C GLN A 293 -7.54 15.59 10.75
N PHE A 294 -6.39 16.27 10.65
CA PHE A 294 -5.95 16.94 9.43
C PHE A 294 -5.76 15.93 8.28
N VAL A 295 -5.15 14.77 8.55
CA VAL A 295 -4.98 13.69 7.56
C VAL A 295 -6.33 13.14 7.11
N ALA A 296 -7.26 12.91 8.03
CA ALA A 296 -8.61 12.45 7.72
C ALA A 296 -9.39 13.47 6.87
N ASP A 297 -9.29 14.76 7.19
CA ASP A 297 -9.88 15.84 6.39
C ASP A 297 -9.28 15.91 4.98
N ARG A 298 -7.98 15.64 4.83
CA ARG A 298 -7.34 15.57 3.52
C ARG A 298 -7.90 14.40 2.71
N LEU A 299 -7.98 13.21 3.31
CA LEU A 299 -8.52 12.01 2.67
C LEU A 299 -9.97 12.23 2.23
N ILE A 300 -10.80 12.82 3.09
CA ILE A 300 -12.23 12.98 2.79
C ILE A 300 -12.49 13.99 1.67
N VAL A 301 -11.65 15.04 1.58
CA VAL A 301 -11.66 15.98 0.46
C VAL A 301 -11.25 15.28 -0.83
N GLU A 302 -10.24 14.40 -0.78
CA GLU A 302 -9.77 13.66 -1.94
C GLU A 302 -10.81 12.64 -2.46
N LEU A 303 -11.65 12.11 -1.56
CA LEU A 303 -12.84 11.30 -1.87
C LEU A 303 -14.01 12.16 -2.42
N GLY A 304 -13.92 13.48 -2.37
CA GLY A 304 -14.89 14.42 -2.94
C GLY A 304 -15.94 14.95 -1.98
N PHE A 305 -15.68 14.93 -0.67
CA PHE A 305 -16.61 15.38 0.37
C PHE A 305 -16.08 16.57 1.18
N GLU A 306 -16.91 17.15 2.04
CA GLU A 306 -16.52 18.25 2.91
C GLU A 306 -15.72 17.78 4.12
N LYS A 307 -14.82 18.63 4.62
CA LYS A 307 -14.04 18.38 5.84
C LYS A 307 -14.93 18.11 7.06
N ILE A 308 -14.55 17.13 7.87
CA ILE A 308 -15.22 16.77 9.12
C ILE A 308 -14.74 17.67 10.25
N TYR A 309 -13.42 17.75 10.44
CA TYR A 309 -12.80 18.35 11.62
C TYR A 309 -12.39 19.81 11.40
N ARG A 310 -12.09 20.16 10.14
CA ARG A 310 -11.52 21.45 9.72
C ARG A 310 -10.21 21.74 10.43
N SER A 311 -9.42 20.69 10.67
CA SER A 311 -8.15 20.77 11.37
C SER A 311 -7.02 21.24 10.43
N GLU A 312 -6.09 22.01 10.97
CA GLU A 312 -4.86 22.42 10.29
C GLU A 312 -3.70 21.49 10.69
N ASN A 313 -2.67 21.40 9.84
CA ASN A 313 -1.48 20.61 10.12
C ASN A 313 -0.67 21.23 11.28
N PRO A 314 -0.49 20.54 12.41
CA PRO A 314 0.29 21.07 13.54
C PRO A 314 1.80 20.81 13.42
N PHE A 315 2.25 20.03 12.43
CA PHE A 315 3.63 19.58 12.30
C PHE A 315 4.30 20.16 11.04
N ASP A 316 5.09 21.22 11.24
CA ASP A 316 5.92 21.88 10.23
C ASP A 316 6.84 20.90 9.46
N PHE A 317 7.40 19.92 10.17
CA PHE A 317 8.29 18.93 9.59
C PHE A 317 7.60 18.00 8.60
N MET A 318 6.29 17.75 8.74
CA MET A 318 5.55 16.93 7.79
C MET A 318 5.37 17.63 6.43
N GLU A 319 5.31 18.96 6.40
CA GLU A 319 5.31 19.75 5.16
C GLU A 319 6.69 19.75 4.50
N ASN A 320 7.74 20.02 5.30
CA ASN A 320 9.11 20.10 4.79
C ASN A 320 9.58 18.76 4.20
N ILE A 321 9.27 17.66 4.87
CA ILE A 321 9.64 16.32 4.40
C ILE A 321 8.87 15.95 3.12
N SER A 322 7.60 16.34 3.02
CA SER A 322 6.83 16.16 1.79
C SER A 322 7.44 16.92 0.60
N LEU A 323 8.08 18.06 0.84
CA LEU A 323 8.78 18.84 -0.18
C LEU A 323 10.15 18.23 -0.53
N GLU A 324 10.95 17.88 0.48
CA GLU A 324 12.27 17.24 0.30
C GLU A 324 12.17 15.88 -0.40
N GLY A 325 11.17 15.06 -0.05
CA GLY A 325 10.91 13.78 -0.70
C GLY A 325 10.53 13.96 -2.18
N LYS A 326 9.78 15.01 -2.52
CA LYS A 326 9.46 15.35 -3.92
C LYS A 326 10.67 15.86 -4.69
N THR A 327 11.55 16.68 -4.11
CA THR A 327 12.73 17.17 -4.83
C THR A 327 13.83 16.11 -4.92
N ASN A 328 14.22 15.47 -3.81
CA ASN A 328 15.32 14.52 -3.79
C ASN A 328 15.04 13.28 -4.64
N PHE A 329 13.81 12.79 -4.67
CA PHE A 329 13.48 11.54 -5.35
C PHE A 329 13.41 11.68 -6.86
N PHE A 330 12.70 12.71 -7.36
CA PHE A 330 12.67 12.98 -8.79
C PHE A 330 14.04 13.45 -9.29
N GLU A 331 14.81 14.23 -8.54
CA GLU A 331 16.11 14.68 -9.04
C GLU A 331 17.20 13.58 -8.99
N LYS A 332 17.31 12.79 -7.91
CA LYS A 332 18.28 11.68 -7.86
C LYS A 332 17.96 10.58 -8.87
N ARG A 333 16.72 10.08 -8.90
CA ARG A 333 16.36 8.97 -9.80
C ARG A 333 16.21 9.39 -11.26
N VAL A 334 15.76 10.60 -11.57
CA VAL A 334 15.80 11.08 -12.98
C VAL A 334 17.25 11.23 -13.44
N GLY A 335 18.20 11.58 -12.55
CA GLY A 335 19.62 11.52 -12.87
C GLY A 335 20.10 10.12 -13.27
N ASP A 336 19.63 9.08 -12.57
CA ASP A 336 20.00 7.68 -12.83
C ASP A 336 19.28 7.09 -14.06
N TYR A 337 18.00 7.42 -14.28
CA TYR A 337 17.20 7.01 -15.45
C TYR A 337 17.36 7.92 -16.69
N GLN A 338 18.07 9.04 -16.60
CA GLN A 338 18.42 9.85 -17.78
C GLN A 338 19.33 9.11 -18.77
N LYS A 339 19.77 7.89 -18.45
CA LYS A 339 20.37 6.93 -19.40
C LYS A 339 19.37 5.83 -19.82
N ALA A 340 18.25 6.20 -20.42
CA ALA A 340 17.63 5.56 -21.60
C ALA A 340 16.11 5.83 -21.66
N GLY A 341 15.70 6.71 -22.60
CA GLY A 341 14.43 6.57 -23.33
C GLY A 341 13.09 6.92 -22.65
N VAL A 342 12.98 6.98 -21.32
CA VAL A 342 11.65 7.08 -20.66
C VAL A 342 11.02 8.50 -20.67
N MET A 343 11.77 9.54 -21.04
CA MET A 343 11.24 10.93 -21.13
C MET A 343 11.57 11.68 -22.43
N SER A 344 11.58 11.02 -23.59
CA SER A 344 11.63 11.76 -24.86
C SER A 344 10.26 11.76 -25.53
N ARG A 345 9.59 12.91 -25.52
CA ARG A 345 8.49 13.20 -26.45
C ARG A 345 8.89 14.35 -27.39
N ASN A 346 8.67 14.08 -28.67
CA ASN A 346 8.52 15.00 -29.80
C ASN A 346 9.79 15.67 -30.36
N ARG A 347 10.42 15.01 -31.35
CA ARG A 347 10.83 15.65 -32.61
C ARG A 347 10.79 14.65 -33.78
N GLY A 348 10.02 14.99 -34.82
CA GLY A 348 10.35 14.66 -36.21
C GLY A 348 9.82 13.33 -36.76
N GLU A 349 9.08 13.45 -37.85
CA GLU A 349 8.62 12.37 -38.73
C GLU A 349 9.74 11.42 -39.17
N ALA A 350 9.44 10.10 -39.23
CA ALA A 350 9.39 9.31 -40.47
C ALA A 350 9.53 7.78 -40.23
N THR A 351 8.62 7.05 -40.88
CA THR A 351 8.73 5.66 -41.41
C THR A 351 8.82 4.48 -40.43
N HIS A 352 7.67 3.91 -40.07
CA HIS A 352 7.55 2.46 -39.87
C HIS A 352 7.09 1.83 -41.20
N THR A 353 8.02 1.28 -41.96
CA THR A 353 7.71 0.38 -43.08
C THR A 353 7.97 -1.04 -42.59
N PHE A 354 6.92 -1.87 -42.56
CA PHE A 354 6.98 -3.28 -42.25
C PHE A 354 7.21 -4.04 -43.56
N THR A 355 8.31 -4.79 -43.69
CA THR A 355 8.53 -5.72 -44.80
C THR A 355 8.76 -7.11 -44.23
N THR A 356 7.89 -8.05 -44.60
CA THR A 356 8.03 -9.48 -44.35
C THR A 356 8.52 -10.14 -45.61
N ASP A 357 9.78 -10.54 -45.65
CA ASP A 357 10.30 -11.49 -46.65
C ASP A 357 11.54 -12.17 -46.08
N GLU A 358 11.39 -13.42 -45.64
CA GLU A 358 12.45 -14.43 -45.76
C GLU A 358 11.80 -15.77 -46.13
N ASN A 359 11.82 -16.06 -47.44
CA ASN A 359 11.87 -17.42 -47.96
C ASN A 359 13.27 -17.96 -47.71
N PHE A 360 13.41 -19.12 -47.04
CA PHE A 360 14.17 -20.29 -47.51
C PHE A 360 13.91 -21.50 -46.60
#